data_AF-A0A1I7YU15-F1
#
_entry.id   AF-A0A1I7YU15-F1
#
_cell.length_a   1.000
_cell.length_b   1.000
_cell.length_c   1.000
_cell.angle_alpha   90.00
_cell.angle_beta   90.00
_cell.angle_gamma   90.00
#
_symmetry.space_group_name_H-M   'P 1'
#
loop_
_entity.id
_entity.type
_entity.pdbx_description
1 polymer ?
#
loop_
_entity_poly.entity_id
_entity_poly.type
_entity_poly.pdbx_seq_one_letter_code
_entity_poly.pdbx_strand_id
1 'polypeptide(L)'
;MSREGGKAMIACVRWLLVVLFVVVTFPFLCLVLLLNPRKQDNLYLACKVYRAINWIFGVRVEVGGFDAIAPDRSYIYVANHQSNHDAAGRAAVQDRCISHRQGNGHRHHPRDHQPGSAPDPPQRPGLH
;
A
#
# COMPACT_ATOMS: atom_id res chain seq x y z
N MET A 1 1.56 30.12 -28.89
CA MET A 1 2.86 29.65 -28.37
C MET A 1 2.95 29.49 -26.83
N SER A 2 1.83 29.41 -26.07
CA SER A 2 1.87 29.42 -24.59
C SER A 2 1.49 28.09 -23.89
N ARG A 3 1.01 27.07 -24.61
CA ARG A 3 0.61 25.77 -24.02
C ARG A 3 1.78 24.86 -23.65
N GLU A 4 2.90 24.93 -24.36
CA GLU A 4 4.08 24.09 -24.13
C GLU A 4 4.83 24.52 -22.86
N GLY A 5 5.01 25.84 -22.65
CA GLY A 5 5.68 26.38 -21.47
C GLY A 5 4.98 26.07 -20.14
N GLY A 6 3.63 26.06 -20.13
CA GLY A 6 2.86 25.70 -18.94
C GLY A 6 3.04 24.23 -18.53
N LYS A 7 3.08 23.31 -19.50
CA LYS A 7 3.32 21.88 -19.25
C LYS A 7 4.74 21.64 -18.73
N ALA A 8 5.73 22.30 -19.32
CA ALA A 8 7.13 22.20 -18.88
C ALA A 8 7.30 22.71 -17.44
N MET A 9 6.70 23.85 -17.10
CA MET A 9 6.72 24.39 -15.74
C MET A 9 6.10 23.41 -14.72
N ILE A 10 4.92 22.85 -15.04
CA ILE A 10 4.26 21.87 -14.16
C ILE A 10 5.12 20.60 -14.01
N ALA A 11 5.74 20.13 -15.09
CA ALA A 11 6.64 18.99 -15.05
C ALA A 11 7.87 19.26 -14.16
N CYS A 12 8.48 20.44 -14.27
CA CYS A 12 9.61 20.87 -13.42
C CYS A 12 9.22 20.92 -11.94
N VAL A 13 8.07 21.51 -11.61
CA VAL A 13 7.56 21.56 -10.23
C VAL A 13 7.33 20.16 -9.68
N ARG A 14 6.69 19.28 -10.45
CA ARG A 14 6.45 17.88 -10.03
C ARG A 14 7.76 17.13 -9.80
N TRP A 15 8.75 17.30 -10.69
CA TRP A 15 10.07 16.72 -10.53
C TRP A 15 10.79 17.24 -9.28
N LEU A 16 10.74 18.55 -9.02
CA LEU A 16 11.29 19.15 -7.81
C LEU A 16 10.65 18.56 -6.55
N LEU A 17 9.32 18.38 -6.53
CA LEU A 17 8.61 17.76 -5.43
C LEU A 17 9.01 16.28 -5.23
N VAL A 18 9.21 15.52 -6.31
CA VAL A 18 9.69 14.13 -6.23
C VAL A 18 11.09 14.07 -5.64
N VAL A 19 12.01 14.91 -6.11
CA VAL A 19 13.39 14.96 -5.60
C VAL A 19 13.40 15.33 -4.12
N LEU A 20 12.67 16.38 -3.74
CA LEU A 20 12.55 16.80 -2.34
C LEU A 20 11.95 15.69 -1.46
N PHE A 21 10.90 15.03 -1.95
CA PHE A 21 10.30 13.90 -1.25
C PHE A 21 11.30 12.78 -1.01
N VAL A 22 12.07 12.38 -2.02
CA VAL A 22 13.08 11.32 -1.88
C VAL A 22 14.18 11.74 -0.92
N VAL A 23 14.74 12.95 -1.07
CA VAL A 23 15.84 13.46 -0.23
C VAL A 23 15.44 13.54 1.24
N VAL A 24 14.18 13.85 1.56
CA VAL A 24 13.70 13.92 2.94
C VAL A 24 13.31 12.54 3.48
N THR A 25 12.53 11.78 2.71
CA THR A 25 11.94 10.52 3.21
C THR A 25 12.94 9.38 3.25
N PHE A 26 13.89 9.31 2.32
CA PHE A 26 14.89 8.25 2.27
C PHE A 26 15.76 8.18 3.53
N PRO A 27 16.48 9.24 3.94
CA PRO A 27 17.32 9.18 5.14
C PRO A 27 16.47 8.95 6.41
N PHE A 28 15.25 9.50 6.46
CA PHE A 28 14.35 9.27 7.58
C PHE A 28 13.93 7.79 7.69
N LEU A 29 13.52 7.16 6.59
CA LEU A 29 13.16 5.75 6.57
C LEU A 29 14.35 4.86 6.89
N CYS A 30 15.53 5.17 6.32
CA CYS A 30 16.77 4.45 6.63
C CYS A 30 17.09 4.53 8.12
N LEU A 31 16.97 5.71 8.74
CA LEU A 31 17.20 5.88 10.16
C LEU A 31 16.20 5.06 11.00
N VAL A 32 14.91 5.10 10.67
CA VAL A 32 13.88 4.31 11.37
C VAL A 32 14.13 2.80 11.24
N LEU A 33 14.50 2.34 10.02
CA LEU A 33 14.82 0.94 9.78
C LEU A 33 16.08 0.50 10.53
N LEU A 34 17.14 1.33 10.56
CA LEU A 34 18.37 1.04 11.27
C LEU A 34 18.18 0.97 12.79
N LEU A 35 17.34 1.84 13.34
CA LEU A 35 17.05 1.88 14.78
C LEU A 35 16.13 0.73 15.23
N ASN A 36 15.25 0.21 14.37
CA ASN A 36 14.27 -0.83 14.73
C ASN A 36 14.01 -1.87 13.61
N PRO A 37 15.01 -2.62 13.15
CA PRO A 37 14.94 -3.39 11.90
C PRO A 37 13.88 -4.51 11.85
N ARG A 38 13.37 -4.96 13.01
CA ARG A 38 12.45 -6.11 13.10
C ARG A 38 11.01 -5.75 13.46
N LYS A 39 10.67 -4.46 13.62
CA LYS A 39 9.29 -4.06 13.87
C LYS A 39 8.49 -4.01 12.58
N GLN A 40 7.40 -4.76 12.52
CA GLN A 40 6.48 -4.76 11.37
C GLN A 40 5.83 -3.38 11.15
N ASP A 41 5.76 -2.55 12.18
CA ASP A 41 5.27 -1.18 12.11
C ASP A 41 6.10 -0.27 11.18
N ASN A 42 7.38 -0.59 10.98
CA ASN A 42 8.23 0.19 10.08
C ASN A 42 7.81 0.04 8.62
N LEU A 43 7.34 -1.15 8.23
CA LEU A 43 6.80 -1.37 6.89
C LEU A 43 5.50 -0.59 6.70
N TYR A 44 4.63 -0.57 7.72
CA TYR A 44 3.40 0.24 7.69
C TYR A 44 3.72 1.73 7.53
N LEU A 45 4.67 2.26 8.31
CA LEU A 45 5.13 3.64 8.21
C LEU A 45 5.69 3.94 6.81
N ALA A 46 6.52 3.05 6.27
CA ALA A 46 7.06 3.17 4.92
C ALA A 46 5.95 3.22 3.87
N CYS A 47 4.97 2.32 3.94
CA CYS A 47 3.82 2.30 3.02
C CYS A 47 3.00 3.59 3.11
N LYS A 48 2.75 4.10 4.33
CA LYS A 48 2.00 5.34 4.56
C LYS A 48 2.72 6.56 3.98
N VAL A 49 4.03 6.66 4.19
CA VAL A 49 4.86 7.73 3.62
C VAL A 49 4.90 7.62 2.09
N TYR A 50 5.15 6.43 1.54
CA TYR A 50 5.21 6.21 0.09
C TYR A 50 3.86 6.39 -0.60
N ARG A 51 2.73 6.20 0.09
CA ARG A 51 1.40 6.51 -0.46
C ARG A 51 1.28 7.98 -0.89
N ALA A 52 1.96 8.89 -0.18
CA ALA A 52 1.94 10.32 -0.53
C ALA A 52 2.55 10.61 -1.92
N ILE A 53 3.43 9.74 -2.42
CA ILE A 53 4.03 9.91 -3.75
C ILE A 53 2.97 9.82 -4.87
N ASN A 54 1.89 9.05 -4.66
CA ASN A 54 0.79 8.96 -5.63
C ASN A 54 0.11 10.31 -5.82
N TRP A 55 0.05 11.16 -4.78
CA TRP A 55 -0.47 12.51 -4.90
C TRP A 55 0.42 13.40 -5.77
N ILE A 56 1.75 13.29 -5.61
CA ILE A 56 2.72 14.01 -6.46
C ILE A 56 2.58 13.57 -7.92
N PHE A 57 2.36 12.28 -8.16
CA PHE A 57 2.09 11.76 -9.50
C PHE A 57 0.65 11.98 -9.99
N GLY A 58 -0.26 12.51 -9.17
CA GLY A 58 -1.68 12.67 -9.54
C GLY A 58 -2.39 11.34 -9.82
N VAL A 59 -1.87 10.23 -9.30
CA VAL A 59 -2.42 8.89 -9.47
C VAL A 59 -3.41 8.62 -8.34
N ARG A 60 -4.63 8.21 -8.69
CA ARG A 60 -5.61 7.70 -7.73
C ARG A 60 -5.57 6.19 -7.73
N VAL A 61 -5.41 5.61 -6.53
CA VAL A 61 -5.44 4.17 -6.33
C VAL A 61 -6.83 3.81 -5.79
N GLU A 62 -7.61 3.14 -6.62
CA GLU A 62 -8.86 2.52 -6.22
C GLU A 62 -8.58 1.08 -5.81
N VAL A 63 -9.13 0.66 -4.67
CA VAL A 63 -8.97 -0.70 -4.19
C VAL A 63 -10.34 -1.22 -3.77
N GLY A 64 -10.72 -2.37 -4.32
CA GLY A 64 -11.96 -3.07 -4.01
C GLY A 64 -11.68 -4.49 -3.49
N GLY A 65 -12.72 -5.16 -3.00
CA GLY A 65 -12.63 -6.56 -2.55
C GLY A 65 -12.03 -6.76 -1.16
N PHE A 66 -11.78 -5.69 -0.40
CA PHE A 66 -11.27 -5.80 0.97
C PHE A 66 -12.27 -6.43 1.94
N ASP A 67 -13.57 -6.27 1.69
CA ASP A 67 -14.63 -6.84 2.53
C ASP A 67 -14.62 -8.38 2.53
N ALA A 68 -14.05 -8.99 1.49
CA ALA A 68 -13.93 -10.45 1.36
C ALA A 68 -12.67 -11.01 2.05
N ILE A 69 -11.80 -10.16 2.61
CA ILE A 69 -10.51 -10.56 3.20
C ILE A 69 -10.64 -10.55 4.73
N ALA A 70 -10.52 -11.72 5.36
CA ALA A 70 -10.56 -11.84 6.81
C ALA A 70 -9.30 -11.22 7.44
N PRO A 71 -9.39 -10.30 8.41
CA PRO A 71 -8.24 -9.53 8.92
C PRO A 71 -7.27 -10.35 9.77
N ASP A 72 -7.72 -11.51 10.28
CA ASP A 72 -7.02 -12.38 11.22
C ASP A 72 -6.20 -13.48 10.54
N ARG A 73 -6.29 -13.61 9.21
CA ARG A 73 -5.55 -14.62 8.45
C ARG A 73 -4.40 -14.04 7.62
N SER A 74 -3.43 -14.89 7.32
CA SER A 74 -2.32 -14.55 6.42
C SER A 74 -2.73 -14.74 4.97
N TYR A 75 -2.43 -13.76 4.13
CA TYR A 75 -2.69 -13.79 2.68
C TYR A 75 -1.40 -13.51 1.91
N ILE A 76 -1.29 -14.10 0.72
CA ILE A 76 -0.21 -13.81 -0.21
C ILE A 76 -0.76 -12.83 -1.26
N TYR A 77 -0.16 -11.65 -1.33
CA TYR A 77 -0.49 -10.67 -2.35
C TYR A 77 0.30 -10.97 -3.63
N VAL A 78 -0.40 -11.26 -4.72
CA VAL A 78 0.18 -11.47 -6.05
C VAL A 78 -0.21 -10.29 -6.93
N ALA A 79 0.78 -9.50 -7.34
CA ALA A 79 0.60 -8.39 -8.25
C ALA A 79 1.40 -8.58 -9.53
N ASN A 80 0.83 -8.11 -10.64
CA ASN A 80 1.59 -7.92 -11.86
C ASN A 80 2.68 -6.85 -11.63
N HIS A 81 3.86 -7.05 -12.23
CA HIS A 81 4.94 -6.06 -12.23
C HIS A 81 5.07 -5.47 -13.63
N GLN A 82 4.20 -4.53 -13.96
CA GLN A 82 4.12 -3.88 -15.26
C GLN A 82 5.02 -2.65 -15.37
N SER A 83 5.35 -2.00 -14.24
CA SER A 83 6.15 -0.77 -14.26
C SER A 83 6.85 -0.48 -12.93
N ASN A 84 7.82 0.45 -12.95
CA ASN A 84 8.42 0.98 -11.72
C ASN A 84 7.41 1.76 -10.86
N HIS A 85 6.30 2.24 -11.44
CA HIS A 85 5.24 2.93 -10.70
C HIS A 85 4.43 1.97 -9.81
N ASP A 86 4.53 0.66 -10.05
CA ASP A 86 3.80 -0.35 -9.27
C ASP A 86 4.22 -0.34 -7.80
N ALA A 87 5.45 0.08 -7.48
CA ALA A 87 5.89 0.23 -6.09
C ALA A 87 4.99 1.21 -5.31
N ALA A 88 4.58 2.31 -5.93
CA ALA A 88 3.71 3.31 -5.32
C ALA A 88 2.26 2.81 -5.21
N GLY A 89 1.79 2.05 -6.20
CA GLY A 89 0.49 1.38 -6.16
C GLY A 89 0.43 0.32 -5.06
N ARG A 90 1.44 -0.55 -4.98
CA ARG A 90 1.58 -1.58 -3.94
C ARG A 90 1.66 -0.97 -2.54
N ALA A 91 2.39 0.13 -2.36
CA ALA A 91 2.44 0.83 -1.07
C ALA A 91 1.06 1.34 -0.63
N ALA A 92 0.25 1.88 -1.56
CA ALA A 92 -1.10 2.34 -1.26
C ALA A 92 -2.07 1.19 -0.93
N VAL A 93 -1.97 0.07 -1.65
CA VAL A 93 -2.76 -1.15 -1.36
C VAL A 93 -2.37 -1.70 0.01
N GLN A 94 -1.07 -1.82 0.29
CA GLN A 94 -0.56 -2.34 1.56
C GLN A 94 -0.97 -1.47 2.76
N ASP A 95 -0.89 -0.14 2.65
CA ASP A 95 -1.36 0.79 3.68
C ASP A 95 -2.86 0.60 3.98
N ARG A 96 -3.67 0.38 2.92
CA ARG A 96 -5.11 0.12 3.05
C ARG A 96 -5.40 -1.26 3.66
N CYS A 97 -4.65 -2.31 3.30
CA CYS A 97 -4.72 -3.64 3.93
C CYS A 97 -4.49 -3.53 5.45
N ILE A 98 -3.40 -2.86 5.84
CA ILE A 98 -3.00 -2.76 7.25
C ILE A 98 -4.00 -1.90 8.02
N SER A 99 -4.48 -0.80 7.44
CA SER A 99 -5.50 0.05 8.07
C SER A 99 -6.82 -0.69 8.26
N HIS A 100 -7.25 -1.51 7.30
CA HIS A 100 -8.43 -2.37 7.44
C HIS A 100 -8.27 -3.40 8.57
N ARG A 101 -7.09 -4.02 8.68
CA ARG A 101 -6.74 -4.94 9.77
C ARG A 101 -6.82 -4.26 11.14
N GLN A 102 -6.25 -3.06 11.30
CA GLN A 102 -6.27 -2.33 12.57
C GLN A 102 -7.67 -1.84 12.94
N GLY A 103 -8.45 -1.36 11.96
CA GLY A 103 -9.83 -0.93 12.18
C GLY A 103 -10.78 -2.06 12.60
N ASN A 104 -10.53 -3.30 12.14
CA ASN A 104 -11.34 -4.46 12.50
C ASN A 104 -10.78 -5.24 13.72
N GLY A 105 -9.48 -5.14 13.99
CA GLY A 105 -8.81 -5.76 15.14
C GLY A 105 -9.27 -5.23 16.50
N HIS A 106 -9.83 -4.01 16.56
CA HIS A 106 -10.45 -3.49 17.79
C HIS A 106 -11.80 -4.15 18.15
N ARG A 107 -12.43 -4.91 17.23
CA ARG A 107 -13.68 -5.63 17.51
C ARG A 107 -13.48 -7.08 17.97
N HIS A 108 -12.30 -7.65 17.77
CA HIS A 108 -12.04 -9.05 18.11
C HIS A 108 -10.88 -9.16 19.11
N HIS A 109 -11.25 -9.26 20.39
CA HIS A 109 -10.38 -9.65 21.48
C HIS A 109 -9.80 -11.05 21.18
N PRO A 110 -8.50 -11.31 21.39
CA PRO A 110 -7.90 -12.60 21.13
C PRO A 110 -8.27 -13.59 22.24
N ARG A 111 -9.45 -14.20 22.13
CA ARG A 111 -9.70 -15.56 22.59
C ARG A 111 -10.25 -16.32 21.39
N ASP A 112 -9.89 -17.59 21.29
CA ASP A 112 -10.32 -18.55 20.26
C ASP A 112 -9.32 -18.77 19.11
N HIS A 113 -8.05 -19.01 19.47
CA HIS A 113 -7.22 -19.92 18.67
C HIS A 113 -7.62 -21.36 18.97
N GLN A 114 -8.56 -21.91 18.20
CA GLN A 114 -8.71 -23.34 18.00
C GLN A 114 -8.50 -23.63 16.51
N PRO A 115 -7.62 -24.56 16.12
CA PRO A 115 -7.31 -24.82 14.72
C PRO A 115 -8.43 -25.66 14.10
N GLY A 116 -9.49 -24.99 13.65
CA GLY A 116 -10.60 -25.59 12.91
C GLY A 116 -10.52 -25.23 11.42
N SER A 117 -10.37 -26.25 10.59
CA SER A 117 -10.81 -26.38 9.19
C SER A 117 -10.91 -25.10 8.34
N ALA A 118 -10.10 -25.02 7.29
CA ALA A 118 -10.32 -24.08 6.20
C ALA A 118 -11.73 -24.30 5.58
N PRO A 119 -12.52 -23.24 5.32
CA PRO A 119 -13.74 -23.37 4.55
C PRO A 119 -13.40 -23.73 3.10
N ASP A 120 -14.16 -24.65 2.52
CA ASP A 120 -13.99 -25.08 1.13
C ASP A 120 -14.13 -23.89 0.16
N PRO A 121 -13.34 -23.86 -0.93
CA PRO A 121 -13.45 -22.82 -1.93
C PRO A 121 -14.86 -22.84 -2.58
N PRO A 122 -15.42 -21.67 -2.93
CA PRO A 122 -16.72 -21.59 -3.58
C PRO A 122 -16.71 -22.40 -4.88
N GLN A 123 -17.56 -23.41 -4.96
CA GLN A 123 -17.74 -24.19 -6.18
C GLN A 123 -18.26 -23.27 -7.28
N ARG A 124 -17.48 -23.12 -8.36
CA ARG A 124 -17.94 -22.42 -9.56
C ARG A 124 -19.14 -23.17 -10.14
N PRO A 125 -20.24 -22.50 -10.51
CA PRO A 125 -21.30 -23.12 -11.30
C PRO A 125 -20.70 -23.65 -12.60
N GLY A 126 -20.92 -24.94 -12.86
CA GLY A 126 -20.45 -25.61 -14.07
C GLY A 126 -20.96 -24.91 -15.32
N LEU A 127 -20.05 -24.70 -16.28
CA LEU A 127 -20.43 -24.44 -17.66
C LEU A 127 -21.05 -25.74 -18.20
N HIS A 128 -22.37 -25.74 -18.38
CA HIS A 128 -23.05 -26.63 -19.31
C HIS A 128 -23.19 -25.93 -20.65
#